data_AF-A0A699XF58-F1
#
_entry.id   AF-A0A699XF58-F1
#
_cell.length_a   1.000
_cell.length_b   1.000
_cell.length_c   1.000
_cell.angle_alpha   90.00
_cell.angle_beta   90.00
_cell.angle_gamma   90.00
#
_symmetry.space_group_name_H-M   'P 1'
#
loop_
_entity.id
_entity.type
_entity.pdbx_description
1 polymer ?
#
loop_
_entity_poly.entity_id
_entity_poly.type
_entity_poly.pdbx_seq_one_letter_code
_entity_poly.pdbx_strand_id
1 'polypeptide(L)'
;SGGTSGKQRVIMCYNCKGEGHMSKQCTKPKRKRDAEWFKDKVLLVQAQANGKVLQEEELDFLADPGTAESSSNQAIITTNAAYQEDDLDAYDSD
;
A
#
# COMPACT_ATOMS: atom_id res chain seq x y z
N SER A 1 -35.85 -9.78 -14.85
CA SER A 1 -34.38 -9.95 -14.80
C SER A 1 -33.73 -8.64 -14.40
N GLY A 2 -33.44 -8.47 -13.11
CA GLY A 2 -32.87 -7.23 -12.58
C GLY A 2 -31.36 -7.22 -12.78
N GLY A 3 -30.89 -6.50 -13.81
CA GLY A 3 -29.47 -6.28 -14.04
C GLY A 3 -28.94 -5.30 -13.00
N THR A 4 -28.12 -5.78 -12.07
CA THR A 4 -27.29 -4.92 -11.25
C THR A 4 -26.27 -4.27 -12.19
N SER A 5 -26.53 -3.03 -12.62
CA SER A 5 -25.50 -2.14 -13.16
C SER A 5 -24.53 -1.76 -12.05
N GLY A 6 -23.81 -2.75 -11.51
CA GLY A 6 -22.62 -2.53 -10.71
C GLY A 6 -21.62 -1.92 -11.66
N LYS A 7 -21.31 -0.63 -11.48
CA LYS A 7 -20.29 0.12 -12.23
C LYS A 7 -19.09 -0.79 -12.43
N GLN A 8 -18.89 -1.29 -13.65
CA GLN A 8 -17.78 -2.18 -13.96
C GLN A 8 -16.51 -1.37 -13.72
N ARG A 9 -15.82 -1.67 -12.62
CA ARG A 9 -14.59 -0.97 -12.26
C ARG A 9 -13.59 -1.31 -13.35
N VAL A 10 -13.08 -0.27 -14.01
CA VAL A 10 -12.07 -0.44 -15.05
C VAL A 10 -10.81 -0.99 -14.38
N ILE A 11 -10.28 -2.10 -14.91
CA ILE A 11 -9.04 -2.70 -14.40
C ILE A 11 -7.89 -1.75 -14.74
N MET A 12 -7.16 -1.32 -13.73
CA MET A 12 -6.03 -0.40 -13.85
C MET A 12 -4.72 -1.18 -13.83
N CYS A 13 -3.94 -1.09 -14.90
CA CYS A 13 -2.60 -1.68 -14.94
C CYS A 13 -1.62 -0.79 -14.17
N TYR A 14 -1.11 -1.28 -13.04
CA TYR A 14 -0.10 -0.57 -12.24
C TYR A 14 1.30 -0.53 -12.89
N ASN A 15 1.55 -1.38 -13.90
CA ASN A 15 2.79 -1.35 -14.67
C ASN A 15 2.87 -0.12 -15.60
N CYS A 16 1.86 0.09 -16.46
CA CYS A 16 1.89 1.15 -17.46
C CYS A 16 0.91 2.31 -17.20
N LYS A 17 0.12 2.25 -16.12
CA LYS A 17 -0.99 3.17 -15.82
C LYS A 17 -2.09 3.19 -16.89
N GLY A 18 -2.17 2.13 -17.69
CA GLY A 18 -3.22 1.94 -18.70
C GLY A 18 -4.44 1.21 -18.12
N GLU A 19 -5.55 1.30 -18.83
CA GLU A 19 -6.81 0.66 -18.44
C GLU A 19 -7.06 -0.65 -19.22
N GLY A 20 -7.96 -1.49 -18.70
CA GLY A 20 -8.52 -2.65 -19.41
C GLY A 20 -7.71 -3.95 -19.33
N HIS A 21 -6.56 -3.96 -18.64
CA HIS A 21 -5.74 -5.17 -18.48
C HIS A 21 -5.03 -5.21 -17.12
N MET A 22 -4.69 -6.41 -16.67
CA MET A 22 -3.90 -6.62 -15.45
C MET A 22 -2.41 -6.33 -15.68
N SER A 23 -1.67 -5.95 -14.64
CA SER A 23 -0.22 -5.71 -14.73
C SER A 23 0.55 -6.92 -15.23
N LYS A 24 0.11 -8.13 -14.85
CA LYS A 24 0.67 -9.41 -15.33
C LYS A 24 0.49 -9.64 -16.84
N GLN A 25 -0.52 -9.01 -17.44
CA GLN A 25 -0.81 -9.08 -18.88
C GLN A 25 -0.17 -7.92 -19.66
N CYS A 26 0.49 -6.98 -18.97
CA CYS A 26 1.06 -5.81 -19.60
C CYS A 26 2.29 -6.18 -20.45
N THR A 27 2.29 -5.78 -21.71
CA THR A 27 3.41 -6.00 -22.65
C THR A 27 4.50 -4.92 -22.56
N LYS A 28 4.25 -3.84 -21.81
CA LYS A 28 5.25 -2.80 -21.57
C LYS A 28 6.32 -3.32 -20.61
N PRO A 29 7.58 -2.83 -20.70
CA PRO A 29 8.62 -3.16 -19.72
C PRO A 29 8.16 -2.93 -18.28
N LYS A 30 8.75 -3.66 -17.33
CA LYS A 30 8.42 -3.50 -15.91
C LYS A 30 8.70 -2.06 -15.46
N ARG A 31 7.72 -1.45 -14.78
CA ARG A 31 7.84 -0.13 -14.21
C ARG A 31 9.00 -0.09 -13.21
N LYS A 32 9.75 1.00 -13.24
CA LYS A 32 10.77 1.28 -12.23
C LYS A 32 10.10 1.42 -10.85
N ARG A 33 10.73 0.86 -9.81
CA ARG A 33 10.33 1.06 -8.41
C ARG A 33 10.83 2.41 -7.91
N ASP A 34 10.26 3.49 -8.44
CA ASP A 34 10.54 4.87 -8.05
C ASP A 34 9.54 5.38 -7.00
N ALA A 35 9.74 6.62 -6.53
CA ALA A 35 8.89 7.22 -5.49
C ALA A 35 7.40 7.21 -5.87
N GLU A 36 7.05 7.39 -7.14
CA GLU A 36 5.67 7.35 -7.63
C GLU A 36 5.08 5.94 -7.50
N TRP A 37 5.85 4.90 -7.83
CA TRP A 37 5.43 3.52 -7.61
C TRP A 37 5.16 3.21 -6.13
N PHE A 38 5.99 3.71 -5.21
CA PHE A 38 5.77 3.55 -3.78
C PHE A 38 4.55 4.33 -3.29
N LYS A 39 4.36 5.57 -3.77
CA LYS A 39 3.16 6.36 -3.44
C LYS A 39 1.88 5.64 -3.82
N ASP A 40 1.84 5.02 -5.01
CA ASP A 40 0.69 4.20 -5.44
C ASP A 40 0.40 3.06 -4.46
N LYS A 41 1.43 2.34 -3.99
CA LYS A 41 1.26 1.27 -2.99
C LYS A 41 0.73 1.83 -1.66
N VAL A 42 1.32 2.91 -1.15
CA VAL A 42 0.90 3.52 0.12
C VAL A 42 -0.56 3.96 0.06
N LEU A 43 -0.99 4.58 -1.04
CA LEU A 43 -2.38 4.99 -1.23
C LEU A 43 -3.35 3.80 -1.20
N LEU A 44 -2.97 2.67 -1.78
CA LEU A 44 -3.79 1.46 -1.74
C LEU A 44 -3.86 0.83 -0.34
N VAL A 45 -2.74 0.75 0.37
CA VAL A 45 -2.71 0.28 1.77
C VAL A 45 -3.57 1.17 2.66
N GLN A 46 -3.45 2.50 2.52
CA GLN A 46 -4.27 3.45 3.27
C GLN A 46 -5.75 3.27 2.95
N ALA A 47 -6.10 3.09 1.68
CA ALA A 47 -7.49 2.88 1.30
C ALA A 47 -8.03 1.56 1.89
N GLN A 48 -7.24 0.50 1.88
CA GLN A 48 -7.59 -0.77 2.52
C GLN A 48 -7.79 -0.61 4.03
N ALA A 49 -6.90 0.12 4.71
CA ALA A 49 -7.02 0.46 6.13
C ALA A 49 -8.28 1.29 6.42
N ASN A 50 -8.70 2.13 5.48
CA ASN A 50 -9.94 2.91 5.55
C ASN A 50 -11.19 2.09 5.16
N GLY A 51 -11.08 0.76 5.03
CA GLY A 51 -12.20 -0.14 4.73
C GLY A 51 -12.56 -0.26 3.26
N LYS A 52 -11.75 0.29 2.33
CA LYS A 52 -11.95 0.04 0.90
C LYS A 52 -11.66 -1.42 0.57
N VAL A 53 -12.64 -2.10 0.01
CA VAL A 53 -12.44 -3.41 -0.62
C VAL A 53 -11.63 -3.20 -1.91
N LEU A 54 -10.41 -3.73 -1.91
CA LEU A 54 -9.49 -3.73 -3.03
C LEU A 54 -9.88 -4.81 -4.05
N GLN A 55 -9.63 -4.52 -5.33
CA GLN A 55 -9.79 -5.47 -6.43
C GLN A 55 -8.57 -6.39 -6.53
N GLU A 56 -8.71 -7.48 -7.27
CA GLU A 56 -7.64 -8.46 -7.48
C GLU A 56 -6.33 -7.82 -7.99
N GLU A 57 -6.42 -6.95 -9.00
CA GLU A 57 -5.24 -6.23 -9.54
C GLU A 57 -4.57 -5.33 -8.49
N GLU A 58 -5.36 -4.72 -7.60
CA GLU A 58 -4.84 -3.87 -6.52
C GLU A 58 -4.16 -4.72 -5.44
N LEU A 59 -4.76 -5.86 -5.09
CA LEU A 59 -4.20 -6.82 -4.13
C LEU A 59 -2.92 -7.46 -4.66
N ASP A 60 -2.89 -7.84 -5.93
CA ASP A 60 -1.71 -8.42 -6.58
C ASP A 60 -0.56 -7.41 -6.64
N PHE A 61 -0.88 -6.15 -6.96
CA PHE A 61 0.10 -5.07 -6.92
C PHE A 61 0.67 -4.88 -5.50
N LEU A 62 -0.14 -5.01 -4.44
CA LEU A 62 0.34 -4.96 -3.06
C LEU A 62 1.18 -6.20 -2.67
N ALA A 63 0.79 -7.38 -3.16
CA ALA A 63 1.45 -8.65 -2.85
C ALA A 63 2.86 -8.77 -3.43
N ASP A 64 3.23 -8.01 -4.48
CA ASP A 64 4.62 -7.92 -4.95
C ASP A 64 5.48 -7.31 -3.82
N PRO A 65 6.33 -8.11 -3.15
CA PRO A 65 7.01 -7.70 -1.92
C PRO A 65 8.23 -6.84 -2.22
N GLY A 66 8.16 -6.05 -3.30
CA GLY A 66 9.26 -5.52 -4.07
C GLY A 66 10.44 -4.98 -3.26
N THR A 67 11.29 -5.91 -2.83
CA THR A 67 12.50 -5.75 -2.01
C THR A 67 12.28 -5.02 -0.67
N ALA A 68 12.73 -5.66 0.40
CA ALA A 68 12.65 -5.29 1.82
C ALA A 68 13.36 -3.97 2.23
N GLU A 69 13.49 -3.00 1.32
CA GLU A 69 14.14 -1.71 1.56
C GLU A 69 13.18 -0.67 2.18
N SER A 70 11.92 -1.04 2.44
CA SER A 70 11.05 -0.27 3.33
C SER A 70 11.10 -0.75 4.79
N SER A 71 12.05 -1.64 5.13
CA SER A 71 12.37 -1.92 6.54
C SER A 71 12.90 -0.67 7.25
N SER A 72 13.56 0.25 6.53
CA SER A 72 14.14 1.44 7.16
C SER A 72 13.06 2.39 7.68
N ASN A 73 11.92 2.56 6.99
CA ASN A 73 10.83 3.42 7.49
C ASN A 73 9.98 2.73 8.56
N GLN A 74 9.82 1.41 8.51
CA GLN A 74 9.13 0.65 9.55
C GLN A 74 9.96 0.57 10.85
N ALA A 75 11.28 0.47 10.74
CA ALA A 75 12.19 0.50 11.88
C ALA A 75 12.21 1.88 12.58
N ILE A 76 12.16 2.98 11.82
CA ILE A 76 12.14 4.34 12.39
C ILE A 76 10.84 4.63 13.14
N ILE A 77 9.68 4.17 12.66
CA ILE A 77 8.40 4.31 13.36
C ILE A 77 8.39 3.49 14.66
N THR A 78 8.94 2.27 14.63
CA THR A 78 8.99 1.39 15.81
C THR A 78 9.97 1.91 16.88
N THR A 79 11.09 2.49 16.45
CA THR A 79 12.12 3.00 17.38
C THR A 79 11.63 4.24 18.14
N ASN A 80 10.92 5.17 17.48
CA ASN A 80 10.35 6.34 18.14
C ASN A 80 9.22 6.02 19.14
N ALA A 81 8.52 4.88 18.98
CA ALA A 81 7.51 4.46 19.95
C ALA A 81 8.13 3.92 21.24
N ALA A 82 9.26 3.20 21.16
CA ALA A 82 9.94 2.63 22.32
C ALA A 82 10.62 3.68 23.22
N TYR A 83 10.98 4.86 22.68
CA TYR A 83 11.57 5.94 23.46
C TYR A 83 10.55 6.80 24.25
N GLN A 84 9.23 6.56 24.10
CA GLN A 84 8.20 7.36 24.77
C GLN A 84 7.61 6.69 26.03
N GLU A 85 8.01 5.48 26.40
CA GLU A 85 7.48 4.79 27.60
C GLU A 85 8.38 4.90 28.84
N ASP A 86 9.60 5.45 28.73
CA ASP A 86 10.56 5.54 29.84
C ASP A 86 10.54 6.88 30.61
N ASP A 87 9.60 7.80 30.34
CA ASP A 87 9.49 9.11 31.03
C ASP A 87 8.17 9.28 31.79
N LEU A 88 7.69 8.23 32.46
CA LEU A 88 6.62 8.35 33.45
C LEU A 88 7.02 7.69 34.79
N ASP A 89 7.06 8.57 35.80
CA ASP A 89 6.97 8.30 37.24
C ASP A 89 8.27 7.93 37.98
N ALA A 90 9.13 8.94 38.22
CA ALA A 90 10.18 8.88 39.24
C ALA A 90 10.29 10.13 40.14
N TYR A 91 9.21 10.91 40.32
CA TYR A 91 9.14 11.90 41.40
C TYR A 91 7.82 11.81 42.15
N ASP A 92 7.70 10.76 42.95
CA ASP A 92 7.05 10.87 44.25
C ASP A 92 8.13 10.56 45.29
N SER A 93 8.67 11.60 45.90
CA SER A 93 9.59 11.51 47.02
C SER A 93 9.18 12.59 48.01
N ASP A 94 8.43 12.12 49.01
CA ASP A 94 8.03 12.70 50.32
C ASP A 94 8.20 14.21 50.56
#